data_AF-A0A5R2MV87-F1
#
_entry.id   AF-A0A5R2MV87-F1
#
_cell.length_a   1.000
_cell.length_b   1.000
_cell.length_c   1.000
_cell.angle_alpha   90.00
_cell.angle_beta   90.00
_cell.angle_gamma   90.00
#
_symmetry.space_group_name_H-M   'P 1'
#
loop_
_entity.id
_entity.type
_entity.pdbx_description
1 polymer ?
#
loop_
_entity_poly.entity_id
_entity_poly.type
_entity_poly.pdbx_seq_one_letter_code
_entity_poly.pdbx_strand_id
1 'polypeptide(L)'
;ALLENLEEPPARTLFILIVHAPGSLLPTIRSRCQVVRLTPLDANELMAVLETAEPPPPDDPAARAALVERAGGSARSAILLTQYGGLEIAQTLDGLVAKGKSDIG
;
A
#
# COMPACT_ATOMS: atom_id res chain seq x y z
N ALA A 1 -7.10 -25.34 -19.56
CA ALA A 1 -7.99 -25.02 -18.42
C ALA A 1 -8.12 -23.51 -18.11
N LEU A 2 -7.11 -22.76 -17.62
CA LEU A 2 -7.29 -21.29 -17.46
C LEU A 2 -7.18 -20.53 -18.78
N LEU A 3 -6.21 -20.89 -19.63
CA LEU A 3 -5.97 -20.23 -20.92
C LEU A 3 -7.20 -20.30 -21.83
N GLU A 4 -7.78 -21.49 -22.01
CA GLU A 4 -8.97 -21.69 -22.84
C GLU A 4 -10.13 -20.78 -22.40
N ASN A 5 -10.36 -20.64 -21.09
CA ASN A 5 -11.41 -19.77 -20.55
C ASN A 5 -11.11 -18.27 -20.73
N LEU A 6 -9.83 -17.87 -20.84
CA LEU A 6 -9.46 -16.49 -21.13
C LEU A 6 -9.56 -16.19 -22.64
N GLU A 7 -9.40 -17.20 -23.49
CA GLU A 7 -9.50 -17.06 -24.95
C GLU A 7 -10.94 -17.06 -25.43
N GLU A 8 -11.78 -17.92 -24.84
CA GLU A 8 -13.22 -18.00 -25.12
C GLU A 8 -14.00 -17.87 -23.81
N PRO A 9 -14.13 -16.64 -23.27
CA PRO A 9 -14.81 -16.43 -22.00
C PRO A 9 -16.30 -16.79 -22.11
N PRO A 10 -16.87 -17.50 -21.12
CA PRO A 10 -18.30 -17.78 -21.10
C PRO A 10 -19.11 -16.49 -21.05
N ALA A 11 -20.31 -16.52 -21.64
CA ALA A 11 -21.19 -15.37 -21.67
C ALA A 11 -21.41 -14.80 -20.26
N ARG A 12 -21.30 -13.48 -20.12
CA ARG A 12 -21.50 -12.73 -18.87
C ARG A 12 -20.50 -13.05 -17.75
N THR A 13 -19.25 -13.35 -18.09
CA THR A 13 -18.17 -13.59 -17.12
C THR A 13 -17.16 -12.43 -17.09
N LEU A 14 -16.71 -12.03 -15.90
CA LEU A 14 -15.57 -11.13 -15.70
C LEU A 14 -14.46 -11.86 -14.94
N PHE A 15 -13.26 -11.89 -15.50
CA PHE A 15 -12.08 -12.41 -14.84
C PHE A 15 -11.28 -11.27 -14.21
N ILE A 16 -10.96 -11.41 -12.92
CA ILE A 16 -10.07 -10.50 -12.19
C ILE A 16 -8.87 -11.31 -11.71
N LEU A 17 -7.68 -10.96 -12.20
CA LEU A 17 -6.43 -11.62 -11.83
C LEU A 17 -5.59 -10.67 -10.98
N ILE A 18 -5.26 -11.10 -9.75
CA ILE A 18 -4.40 -10.35 -8.84
C ILE A 18 -3.00 -10.96 -8.91
N VAL A 19 -2.01 -10.16 -9.30
CA VAL A 19 -0.62 -10.61 -9.44
C VAL A 19 0.35 -9.65 -8.76
N HIS A 20 1.25 -10.20 -7.94
CA HIS A 20 2.29 -9.43 -7.25
C HIS A 20 3.50 -9.16 -8.16
N ALA A 21 3.74 -10.03 -9.15
CA ALA A 21 4.84 -9.92 -10.10
C ALA A 21 4.34 -10.14 -11.54
N PRO A 22 4.04 -9.07 -12.31
CA PRO A 22 3.51 -9.21 -13.67
C PRO A 22 4.45 -9.98 -14.63
N GLY A 23 5.76 -9.99 -14.33
CA GLY A 23 6.76 -10.73 -15.09
C GLY A 23 6.70 -12.25 -14.92
N SER A 24 6.03 -12.75 -13.88
CA SER A 24 5.82 -14.19 -13.68
C SER A 24 4.64 -14.75 -14.47
N LEU A 25 3.87 -13.90 -15.15
CA LEU A 25 2.77 -14.32 -16.00
C LEU A 25 3.28 -14.76 -17.37
N LEU A 26 2.71 -15.86 -17.87
CA LEU A 26 2.92 -16.29 -19.25
C LEU A 26 2.47 -15.19 -20.23
N PRO A 27 3.24 -14.92 -21.31
CA PRO A 27 2.88 -13.90 -22.30
C PRO A 27 1.47 -14.08 -22.88
N THR A 28 1.00 -15.32 -22.99
CA THR A 28 -0.32 -15.70 -23.51
C THR A 28 -1.48 -15.32 -22.57
N ILE A 29 -1.26 -15.28 -21.26
CA ILE A 29 -2.25 -14.75 -20.31
C ILE A 29 -2.24 -13.22 -20.41
N ARG A 30 -1.05 -12.61 -20.44
CA ARG A 30 -0.89 -11.15 -20.47
C ARG A 30 -1.52 -10.52 -21.71
N SER A 31 -1.48 -11.18 -22.87
CA SER A 31 -2.07 -10.64 -24.11
C SER A 31 -3.61 -10.65 -24.11
N ARG A 32 -4.24 -11.42 -23.22
CA ARG A 32 -5.71 -11.58 -23.12
C ARG A 32 -6.32 -10.79 -21.97
N CYS A 33 -5.50 -10.11 -21.15
CA CYS A 33 -5.96 -9.33 -20.01
C CYS A 33 -5.62 -7.84 -20.17
N GLN A 34 -6.54 -6.97 -19.75
CA GLN A 34 -6.24 -5.56 -19.56
C GLN A 34 -5.43 -5.39 -18.27
N VAL A 35 -4.30 -4.69 -18.36
CA VAL A 35 -3.48 -4.37 -17.19
C VAL A 35 -4.02 -3.13 -16.52
N VAL A 36 -4.53 -3.29 -15.30
CA VAL A 36 -4.84 -2.17 -14.40
C VAL A 36 -3.71 -2.08 -13.38
N ARG A 37 -2.99 -0.96 -13.37
CA ARG A 37 -1.93 -0.72 -12.39
C ARG A 37 -2.51 -0.02 -11.18
N LEU A 38 -2.38 -0.64 -10.02
CA LEU A 38 -2.64 0.00 -8.74
C LEU A 38 -1.38 0.74 -8.34
N THR A 39 -1.40 2.06 -8.42
CA THR A 39 -0.31 2.92 -7.95
C THR A 39 -0.50 3.23 -6.46
N PRO A 40 0.59 3.56 -5.75
CA PRO A 40 0.48 4.10 -4.40
C PRO A 40 -0.47 5.30 -4.37
N LEU A 41 -1.26 5.42 -3.31
CA LEU A 41 -2.15 6.56 -3.10
C LEU A 41 -1.32 7.81 -2.83
N ASP A 42 -1.81 8.96 -3.31
CA ASP A 42 -1.26 10.23 -2.87
C ASP A 42 -1.66 10.56 -1.43
N ALA A 43 -1.10 11.64 -0.89
CA ALA A 43 -1.37 12.07 0.48
C ALA A 43 -2.85 12.31 0.74
N ASN A 44 -3.56 12.97 -0.17
CA ASN A 44 -4.96 13.34 0.01
C ASN A 44 -5.87 12.12 -0.08
N GLU A 45 -5.62 11.24 -1.04
CA GLU A 45 -6.32 9.96 -1.19
C GLU A 45 -6.13 9.09 0.05
N LEU A 46 -4.89 9.00 0.55
CA LEU A 46 -4.59 8.24 1.75
C LEU A 46 -5.29 8.81 2.99
N MET A 47 -5.31 10.15 3.15
CA MET A 47 -6.07 10.76 4.25
C MET A 47 -7.57 10.49 4.11
N ALA A 48 -8.14 10.60 2.91
CA ALA A 48 -9.56 10.32 2.69
C ALA A 48 -9.93 8.88 3.06
N VAL A 49 -9.05 7.91 2.80
CA VAL A 49 -9.25 6.53 3.27
C VAL A 49 -9.22 6.46 4.79
N LEU A 50 -8.25 7.11 5.42
CA LEU A 50 -8.08 7.08 6.87
C LEU A 50 -9.22 7.75 7.64
N GLU A 51 -9.83 8.82 7.10
CA GLU A 51 -11.00 9.47 7.72
C GLU A 51 -12.19 8.51 7.88
N THR A 52 -12.22 7.42 7.11
CA THR A 52 -13.24 6.36 7.22
C THR A 52 -12.80 5.16 8.06
N ALA A 53 -11.54 5.15 8.53
CA ALA A 53 -10.97 4.07 9.32
C ALA A 53 -11.10 4.32 10.82
N GLU A 54 -11.11 3.24 11.60
CA GLU A 54 -11.06 3.29 13.07
C GLU A 54 -9.73 2.67 13.56
N PRO A 55 -8.95 3.39 14.39
CA PRO A 55 -9.14 4.78 14.81
C PRO A 55 -8.88 5.79 13.68
N PRO A 56 -9.44 7.01 13.78
CA PRO A 56 -9.23 8.07 12.79
C PRO A 56 -7.75 8.50 12.75
N PRO A 57 -7.32 9.18 11.68
CA PRO A 57 -5.96 9.71 11.60
C PRO A 57 -5.71 10.72 12.73
N PRO A 58 -4.44 10.96 13.09
CA PRO A 58 -4.09 11.99 14.06
C PRO A 58 -4.60 13.39 13.65
N ASP A 59 -5.01 14.20 14.62
CA ASP A 59 -5.38 15.60 14.38
C ASP A 59 -4.15 16.50 14.12
N ASP A 60 -3.01 16.15 14.71
CA ASP A 60 -1.77 16.91 14.58
C ASP A 60 -1.23 16.88 13.13
N PRO A 61 -1.06 18.04 12.46
CA PRO A 61 -0.56 18.10 11.10
C PRO A 61 0.81 17.44 10.90
N ALA A 62 1.71 17.54 11.89
CA ALA A 62 3.04 16.93 11.79
C ALA A 62 2.96 15.40 11.86
N ALA A 63 2.14 14.86 12.76
CA ALA A 63 1.84 13.43 12.83
C ALA A 63 1.19 12.90 11.56
N ARG A 64 0.26 13.65 10.94
CA ARG A 64 -0.34 13.29 9.64
C ARG A 64 0.70 13.22 8.53
N ALA A 65 1.58 14.22 8.44
CA ALA A 65 2.65 14.23 7.44
C ALA A 65 3.59 13.02 7.60
N ALA A 66 4.02 12.73 8.84
CA ALA A 66 4.86 11.57 9.14
C ALA A 66 4.15 10.24 8.82
N LEU A 67 2.85 10.15 9.09
CA LEU A 67 2.05 8.96 8.75
C LEU A 67 2.01 8.73 7.23
N VAL A 68 1.72 9.77 6.46
CA VAL A 68 1.66 9.70 4.99
C VAL A 68 3.02 9.28 4.42
N GLU A 69 4.10 9.91 4.87
CA GLU A 69 5.45 9.60 4.42
C GLU A 69 5.80 8.13 4.69
N ARG A 70 5.55 7.65 5.92
CA ARG A 70 5.87 6.27 6.32
C ARG A 70 4.99 5.23 5.66
N ALA A 71 3.72 5.56 5.44
CA ALA A 71 2.79 4.65 4.77
C ALA A 71 3.15 4.45 3.29
N GLY A 72 3.86 5.40 2.66
CA GLY A 72 4.31 5.30 1.28
C GLY A 72 3.16 5.06 0.30
N GLY A 73 2.01 5.68 0.54
CA GLY A 73 0.77 5.51 -0.26
C GLY A 73 0.04 4.18 -0.06
N SER A 74 0.46 3.35 0.90
CA SER A 74 -0.22 2.10 1.27
C SER A 74 -1.28 2.33 2.33
N ALA A 75 -2.56 2.21 1.96
CA ALA A 75 -3.69 2.29 2.90
C ALA A 75 -3.54 1.31 4.07
N ARG A 76 -3.17 0.05 3.80
CA ARG A 76 -2.95 -0.96 4.84
C ARG A 76 -1.87 -0.53 5.83
N SER A 77 -0.74 -0.04 5.33
CA SER A 77 0.37 0.38 6.19
C SER A 77 -0.03 1.57 7.04
N ALA A 78 -0.72 2.55 6.46
CA ALA A 78 -1.26 3.68 7.21
C ALA A 78 -2.22 3.26 8.32
N ILE A 79 -3.18 2.38 8.04
CA ILE A 79 -4.13 1.85 9.05
C ILE A 79 -3.38 1.15 10.19
N LEU A 80 -2.38 0.31 9.88
CA LEU A 80 -1.61 -0.39 10.90
C LEU A 80 -0.78 0.57 11.77
N LEU A 81 -0.19 1.60 11.16
CA LEU A 81 0.55 2.64 11.88
C LEU A 81 -0.37 3.42 12.83
N THR A 82 -1.58 3.74 12.39
CA THR A 82 -2.59 4.42 13.21
C THR A 82 -3.14 3.53 14.33
N GLN A 83 -3.39 2.24 14.06
CA GLN A 83 -4.01 1.32 15.04
C GLN A 83 -3.09 0.90 16.19
N TYR A 84 -1.80 0.71 15.91
CA TYR A 84 -0.89 0.03 16.85
C TYR A 84 0.22 0.93 17.39
N GLY A 85 0.03 2.25 17.34
CA GLY A 85 1.03 3.22 17.80
C GLY A 85 2.33 3.16 16.99
N GLY A 86 2.21 2.83 15.69
CA GLY A 86 3.36 2.66 14.82
C GLY A 86 4.14 3.95 14.61
N LEU A 87 3.49 5.11 14.77
CA LEU A 87 4.14 6.41 14.70
C LEU A 87 5.09 6.64 15.88
N GLU A 88 4.65 6.36 17.10
CA GLU A 88 5.43 6.52 18.33
C GLU A 88 6.62 5.57 18.36
N ILE A 89 6.40 4.31 17.94
CA ILE A 89 7.47 3.31 17.80
C ILE A 89 8.51 3.81 16.80
N ALA A 90 8.07 4.32 15.65
CA ALA A 90 8.98 4.78 14.61
C ALA A 90 9.76 6.04 15.02
N GLN A 91 9.12 6.99 15.71
CA GLN A 91 9.81 8.16 16.29
C GLN A 91 10.87 7.75 17.32
N THR A 92 10.55 6.77 18.17
CA THR A 92 11.49 6.24 19.16
C THR A 92 12.70 5.59 18.47
N LEU A 93 12.46 4.77 17.44
CA LEU A 93 13.51 4.15 16.64
C LEU A 93 14.42 5.18 15.96
N ASP A 94 13.84 6.23 15.36
CA ASP A 94 14.62 7.29 14.73
C ASP A 94 15.51 8.02 15.74
N GLY A 95 15.01 8.29 16.94
CA GLY A 95 15.79 8.86 18.03
C GLY A 95 16.95 7.98 18.45
N LEU A 96 16.75 6.65 18.54
CA LEU A 96 17.82 5.70 18.85
C LEU A 96 18.88 5.65 17.75
N VAL A 97 18.48 5.67 16.47
CA VAL A 97 19.41 5.68 15.33
C VAL A 97 20.22 6.98 15.28
N ALA A 98 19.58 8.12 15.51
CA ALA A 98 20.25 9.43 15.53
C ALA A 98 21.27 9.52 16.68
N LYS A 99 20.92 8.99 17.85
CA LYS A 99 21.83 8.94 19.00
C LYS A 99 23.00 7.97 18.78
N GLY A 100 22.73 6.78 18.24
CA GLY A 100 23.77 5.79 17.92
C GLY A 100 24.77 6.26 16.85
N LYS A 101 24.36 7.14 15.93
CA LYS A 101 25.28 7.80 14.98
C LYS A 101 26.23 8.81 15.65
N SER A 102 25.86 9.35 16.81
CA SER A 102 26.67 10.35 17.53
C SER A 102 27.73 9.70 18.44
N ASP A 103 27.58 8.42 18.79
CA ASP A 103 28.48 7.68 19.70
C ASP A 103 29.59 6.88 18.97
N ILE A 104 29.68 6.96 17.63
CA ILE A 104 30.72 6.31 16.80
C ILE A 104 31.73 7.35 16.26
N GLY A 105 31.93 8.45 17.01
CA GLY A 105 32.92 9.49 16.72
C GLY A 105 34.24 9.26 17.44
#